data_AF-A0AB37W0Z5-F1
#
_entry.id   AF-A0AB37W0Z5-F1
#
_cell.length_a   1.000
_cell.length_b   1.000
_cell.length_c   1.000
_cell.angle_alpha   90.00
_cell.angle_beta   90.00
_cell.angle_gamma   90.00
#
_symmetry.space_group_name_H-M   'P 1'
#
loop_
_entity.id
_entity.type
_entity.pdbx_description
1 polymer ?
#
loop_
_entity_poly.entity_id
_entity_poly.type
_entity_poly.pdbx_seq_one_letter_code
_entity_poly.pdbx_strand_id
1 'polypeptide(L)'
;MLLRCLELRNPITRFMTRLQQQASQGYNNEYNPLNDEISSEEWEGVQQLVDFLQAPVEITKRLEGNNSASGFRSLWQTLTSLQALWTLYSSTKARFDDDSNNSDYFVAAVKHGLEKLTSYFEKLIIQPQISYYVVATALYPALRLAWF
;
A
#
# COMPACT_ATOMS: atom_id res chain seq x y z
N MET A 1 4.62 10.18 -0.60
CA MET A 1 3.56 11.11 -0.12
C MET A 1 3.23 10.85 1.34
N LEU A 2 2.81 9.63 1.70
CA LEU A 2 2.46 9.28 3.10
C LEU A 2 3.61 9.48 4.11
N LEU A 3 4.85 9.16 3.75
CA LEU A 3 6.02 9.48 4.58
C LEU A 3 6.13 10.98 4.90
N ARG A 4 5.88 11.85 3.91
CA ARG A 4 5.84 13.30 4.11
C ARG A 4 4.65 13.73 4.96
N CYS A 5 3.52 13.02 4.86
CA CYS A 5 2.37 13.26 5.74
C CYS A 5 2.76 13.00 7.21
N LEU A 6 3.47 11.92 7.49
CA LEU A 6 3.98 11.60 8.83
C LEU A 6 4.99 12.64 9.34
N GLU A 7 5.86 13.17 8.46
CA GLU A 7 6.78 14.27 8.80
C GLU A 7 6.02 15.55 9.23
N LEU A 8 4.84 15.79 8.66
CA LEU A 8 3.99 16.95 8.98
C LEU A 8 3.22 16.79 10.30
N ARG A 9 3.16 15.59 10.89
CA ARG A 9 2.46 15.34 12.16
C ARG A 9 2.89 16.32 13.25
N ASN A 10 4.19 16.43 13.49
CA ASN A 10 4.74 17.31 14.54
C ASN A 10 4.46 18.81 14.30
N PRO A 11 4.69 19.36 13.09
CA PRO A 11 4.27 20.72 12.74
C PRO A 11 2.77 20.98 12.95
N ILE A 12 1.90 20.06 12.50
CA ILE A 12 0.44 20.20 12.58
C ILE A 12 0.00 20.19 14.05
N THR A 13 0.49 19.25 14.86
CA THR A 13 0.17 19.20 16.30
C THR A 13 0.56 20.51 16.99
N ARG A 14 1.76 21.04 16.72
CA ARG A 14 2.20 22.33 17.28
C ARG A 14 1.31 23.49 16.85
N PHE A 15 0.84 23.49 15.61
CA PHE A 15 -0.07 24.51 15.09
C PHE A 15 -1.43 24.43 15.80
N MET A 16 -2.01 23.24 15.93
CA MET A 16 -3.28 23.02 16.64
C MET A 16 -3.19 23.41 18.12
N THR A 17 -2.10 23.07 18.82
CA THR A 17 -1.88 23.49 20.22
C THR A 17 -1.88 25.02 20.35
N ARG A 18 -1.25 25.74 19.42
CA ARG A 18 -1.24 27.21 19.42
C ARG A 18 -2.62 27.79 19.16
N LEU A 19 -3.38 27.21 18.23
CA LEU A 19 -4.75 27.63 17.94
C LEU A 19 -5.67 27.44 19.15
N GLN A 20 -5.57 26.30 19.86
CA GLN A 20 -6.35 26.05 21.09
C GLN A 20 -6.08 27.10 22.18
N GLN A 21 -4.82 27.51 22.33
CA GLN A 21 -4.43 28.58 23.26
C GLN A 21 -5.03 29.94 22.89
N GLN A 22 -5.17 30.24 21.60
CA GLN A 22 -5.74 31.50 21.09
C GLN A 22 -7.27 31.51 21.06
N ALA A 23 -7.92 30.40 20.72
CA ALA A 23 -9.38 30.26 20.70
C ALA A 23 -10.02 30.47 22.10
N SER A 24 -9.25 30.21 23.16
CA SER A 24 -9.62 30.47 24.56
C SER A 24 -9.84 31.97 24.87
N GLN A 25 -9.47 32.88 23.95
CA GLN A 25 -9.62 34.34 24.10
C GLN A 25 -10.87 34.91 23.41
N GLY A 26 -11.80 34.04 23.02
CA GLY A 26 -13.12 34.41 22.49
C GLY A 26 -13.18 34.23 20.99
N TYR A 27 -14.12 33.41 20.51
CA TYR A 27 -14.39 33.31 19.09
C TYR A 27 -15.88 33.36 18.75
N ASN A 28 -16.15 34.25 17.80
CA ASN A 28 -17.35 34.39 16.99
C ASN A 28 -17.56 33.16 16.10
N ASN A 29 -18.79 33.05 15.58
CA ASN A 29 -19.38 31.95 14.80
C ASN A 29 -18.75 31.68 13.40
N GLU A 30 -17.44 31.93 13.22
CA GLU A 30 -16.68 31.72 11.98
C GLU A 30 -16.05 30.31 11.95
N TYR A 31 -15.70 29.80 10.76
CA TYR A 31 -15.11 28.46 10.58
C TYR A 31 -13.96 28.21 11.57
N ASN A 32 -14.01 27.07 12.27
CA ASN A 32 -13.04 26.68 13.29
C ASN A 32 -12.09 25.58 12.77
N PRO A 33 -10.80 25.89 12.51
CA PRO A 33 -9.81 24.92 12.04
C PRO A 33 -9.55 23.76 13.01
N LEU A 34 -9.95 23.88 14.28
CA LEU A 34 -9.80 22.81 15.28
C LEU A 34 -10.71 21.61 15.00
N ASN A 35 -11.79 21.78 14.23
CA ASN A 35 -12.68 20.69 13.85
C ASN A 35 -12.09 19.80 12.75
N ASP A 36 -11.04 20.26 12.07
CA ASP A 36 -10.34 19.54 10.99
C ASP A 36 -9.07 18.84 11.52
N GLU A 37 -8.94 18.68 12.84
CA GLU A 37 -7.80 17.99 13.44
C GLU A 37 -7.84 16.49 13.13
N ILE A 38 -6.76 16.00 12.54
CA ILE A 38 -6.53 14.56 12.35
C ILE A 38 -6.32 13.94 13.73
N SER A 39 -7.20 13.02 14.09
CA SER A 39 -7.17 12.29 15.36
C SER A 39 -5.93 11.42 15.49
N SER A 40 -5.58 11.07 16.73
CA SER A 40 -4.48 10.13 16.99
C SER A 40 -4.67 8.77 16.33
N GLU A 41 -5.92 8.29 16.25
CA GLU A 41 -6.28 7.02 15.63
C GLU A 41 -6.05 7.06 14.11
N GLU A 42 -6.42 8.16 13.45
CA GLU A 42 -6.16 8.35 12.02
C GLU A 42 -4.65 8.42 11.72
N TRP A 43 -3.85 9.05 12.59
CA TRP A 43 -2.38 9.03 12.46
C TRP A 43 -1.81 7.62 12.58
N GLU A 44 -2.38 6.79 13.45
CA GLU A 44 -2.00 5.38 13.59
C GLU A 44 -2.37 4.59 12.32
N GLY A 45 -3.55 4.81 11.76
CA GLY A 45 -3.95 4.21 10.48
C GLY A 45 -3.01 4.60 9.33
N VAL A 46 -2.54 5.85 9.27
CA VAL A 46 -1.52 6.29 8.30
C VAL A 46 -0.20 5.55 8.51
N GLN A 47 0.24 5.37 9.76
CA GLN A 47 1.46 4.63 10.08
C GLN A 47 1.36 3.17 9.66
N GLN A 48 0.27 2.49 10.01
CA GLN A 48 0.00 1.11 9.63
C GLN A 48 0.02 0.93 8.10
N LEU A 49 -0.57 1.87 7.36
CA LEU A 49 -0.54 1.85 5.91
C LEU A 49 0.89 2.02 5.35
N VAL A 50 1.69 2.90 5.94
CA VAL A 50 3.09 3.10 5.54
C VAL A 50 3.91 1.83 5.76
N ASP A 51 3.78 1.21 6.93
CA ASP A 51 4.51 0.00 7.29
C ASP A 51 4.12 -1.16 6.36
N PHE A 52 2.83 -1.30 6.06
CA PHE A 52 2.35 -2.28 5.11
C PHE A 52 2.89 -2.04 3.68
N LEU A 53 2.90 -0.79 3.21
CA LEU A 53 3.36 -0.43 1.86
C LEU A 53 4.88 -0.56 1.68
N GLN A 54 5.66 -0.70 2.74
CA GLN A 54 7.09 -0.92 2.64
C GLN A 54 7.41 -2.19 1.85
N ALA A 55 6.75 -3.31 2.14
CA ALA A 55 7.00 -4.58 1.45
C ALA A 55 6.68 -4.50 -0.06
N PRO A 56 5.53 -3.94 -0.49
CA PRO A 56 5.27 -3.65 -1.90
C PRO A 56 6.33 -2.79 -2.57
N VAL A 57 6.79 -1.72 -1.91
CA VAL A 57 7.84 -0.83 -2.45
C VAL A 57 9.16 -1.57 -2.64
N GLU A 58 9.55 -2.44 -1.71
CA GLU A 58 10.77 -3.23 -1.85
C GLU A 58 10.67 -4.24 -3.00
N ILE A 59 9.53 -4.91 -3.15
CA ILE A 59 9.28 -5.86 -4.24
C ILE A 59 9.32 -5.15 -5.59
N THR A 60 8.69 -3.98 -5.72
CA THR A 60 8.68 -3.24 -7.00
C THR A 60 10.03 -2.62 -7.32
N LYS A 61 10.75 -2.08 -6.33
CA LYS A 61 12.12 -1.58 -6.54
C LYS A 61 13.08 -2.66 -7.02
N ARG A 62 12.91 -3.91 -6.55
CA ARG A 62 13.69 -5.06 -7.06
C ARG A 62 13.41 -5.30 -8.55
N LEU A 63 12.14 -5.22 -8.97
CA LEU A 63 11.75 -5.37 -10.38
C LEU A 63 12.27 -4.23 -11.27
N GLU A 64 12.33 -3.00 -10.75
CA GLU A 64 12.89 -1.84 -11.45
C GLU A 64 14.38 -2.00 -11.78
N GLY A 65 15.07 -2.97 -11.16
CA GLY A 65 16.49 -3.27 -11.38
C GLY A 65 17.39 -2.20 -10.78
N ASN A 66 18.26 -2.60 -9.86
CA ASN A 66 19.27 -1.73 -9.27
C ASN A 66 20.65 -2.16 -9.76
N ASN A 67 21.46 -1.23 -10.29
CA ASN A 67 22.79 -1.55 -10.84
C ASN A 67 23.75 -2.11 -9.78
N SER A 68 23.47 -1.93 -8.48
CA SER A 68 24.32 -2.35 -7.37
C SER A 68 23.98 -3.74 -6.80
N ALA A 69 22.79 -4.29 -7.07
CA ALA A 69 22.39 -5.62 -6.66
C ALA A 69 21.97 -6.40 -7.91
N SER A 70 22.73 -7.44 -8.25
CA SER A 70 22.74 -8.23 -9.49
C SER A 70 21.41 -8.92 -9.91
N GLY A 71 20.23 -8.38 -9.60
CA GLY A 71 18.94 -8.83 -10.09
C GLY A 71 18.52 -7.97 -11.27
N PHE A 72 18.83 -8.41 -12.49
CA PHE A 72 18.35 -7.77 -13.71
C PHE A 72 16.82 -7.78 -13.76
N ARG A 73 16.25 -6.71 -14.35
CA ARG A 73 14.86 -6.44 -14.78
C ARG A 73 14.25 -7.59 -15.58
N SER A 74 14.15 -8.75 -14.97
CA SER A 74 13.88 -9.99 -15.69
C SER A 74 12.38 -10.19 -15.77
N LEU A 75 11.86 -10.30 -16.99
CA LEU A 75 10.43 -10.50 -17.25
C LEU A 75 9.82 -11.66 -16.45
N TRP A 76 10.60 -12.71 -16.17
CA TRP A 76 10.17 -13.86 -15.38
C TRP A 76 9.91 -13.53 -13.90
N GLN A 77 10.56 -12.49 -13.34
CA GLN A 77 10.38 -12.11 -11.94
C GLN A 77 9.02 -11.46 -11.71
N THR A 78 8.46 -10.77 -12.71
CA THR A 78 7.21 -10.03 -12.61
C THR A 78 6.07 -10.88 -12.06
N LEU A 79 5.90 -12.11 -12.56
CA LEU A 79 4.80 -12.98 -12.14
C LEU A 79 5.00 -13.48 -10.71
N THR A 80 6.23 -13.86 -10.35
CA THR A 80 6.57 -14.27 -8.97
C THR A 80 6.45 -13.13 -7.96
N SER A 81 6.81 -11.91 -8.35
CA SER A 81 6.64 -10.72 -7.52
C SER A 81 5.16 -10.36 -7.35
N LEU A 82 4.35 -10.48 -8.39
CA LEU A 82 2.89 -10.32 -8.28
C LEU A 82 2.27 -11.38 -7.36
N GLN A 83 2.76 -12.63 -7.41
CA GLN A 83 2.29 -13.68 -6.51
C GLN A 83 2.66 -13.38 -5.06
N ALA A 84 3.89 -12.94 -4.80
CA ALA A 84 4.33 -12.54 -3.46
C ALA A 84 3.48 -11.39 -2.89
N LEU A 85 3.16 -10.39 -3.73
CA LEU A 85 2.23 -9.32 -3.37
C LEU A 85 0.84 -9.87 -3.08
N TRP A 86 0.32 -10.76 -3.92
CA TRP A 86 -0.99 -11.34 -3.71
C TRP A 86 -1.07 -12.11 -2.39
N THR A 87 -0.07 -12.94 -2.08
CA THR A 87 0.01 -13.65 -0.79
C THR A 87 0.08 -12.69 0.40
N LEU A 88 0.84 -11.60 0.28
CA LEU A 88 0.89 -10.56 1.32
C LEU A 88 -0.51 -9.96 1.54
N TYR A 89 -1.14 -9.45 0.48
CA TYR A 89 -2.45 -8.81 0.56
C TYR A 89 -3.55 -9.78 1.02
N SER A 90 -3.53 -11.04 0.58
CA SER A 90 -4.49 -12.05 1.02
C SER A 90 -4.31 -12.40 2.50
N SER A 91 -3.06 -12.54 2.96
CA SER A 91 -2.76 -12.82 4.37
C SER A 91 -3.13 -11.66 5.27
N THR A 92 -2.91 -10.42 4.82
CA THR A 92 -3.30 -9.22 5.54
C THR A 92 -4.82 -9.12 5.59
N LYS A 93 -5.53 -9.30 4.46
CA LYS A 93 -7.00 -9.30 4.45
C LYS A 93 -7.58 -10.33 5.41
N ALA A 94 -7.06 -11.55 5.42
CA ALA A 94 -7.54 -12.61 6.31
C ALA A 94 -7.39 -12.29 7.80
N ARG A 95 -6.47 -11.40 8.19
CA ARG A 95 -6.32 -10.94 9.57
C ARG A 95 -7.41 -9.95 10.00
N PHE A 96 -8.06 -9.28 9.05
CA PHE A 96 -9.06 -8.24 9.31
C PHE A 96 -10.48 -8.63 8.87
N ASP A 97 -10.68 -9.83 8.30
CA ASP A 97 -12.01 -10.30 7.88
C ASP A 97 -12.97 -10.54 9.08
N ASP A 98 -12.46 -10.70 10.31
CA ASP A 98 -13.27 -10.86 11.54
C ASP A 98 -13.60 -9.52 12.24
N ASP A 99 -12.89 -8.43 11.93
CA ASP A 99 -13.14 -7.11 12.53
C ASP A 99 -14.19 -6.34 11.71
N SER A 100 -15.43 -6.30 12.22
CA SER A 100 -16.60 -5.75 11.50
C SER A 100 -16.58 -4.23 11.29
N ASN A 101 -15.51 -3.52 11.66
CA ASN A 101 -15.38 -2.08 11.46
C ASN A 101 -14.82 -1.79 10.06
N ASN A 102 -15.71 -1.89 9.06
CA ASN A 102 -15.50 -1.51 7.66
C ASN A 102 -15.13 -0.02 7.43
N SER A 103 -15.00 0.80 8.48
CA SER A 103 -14.62 2.21 8.36
C SER A 103 -13.11 2.44 8.27
N ASP A 104 -12.30 1.42 8.52
CA ASP A 104 -10.84 1.59 8.47
C ASP A 104 -10.34 1.73 7.04
N TYR A 105 -9.83 2.93 6.72
CA TYR A 105 -9.20 3.25 5.43
C TYR A 105 -8.10 2.25 5.05
N PHE A 106 -7.42 1.68 6.05
CA PHE A 106 -6.41 0.65 5.86
C PHE A 106 -7.00 -0.64 5.26
N VAL A 107 -8.11 -1.15 5.80
CA VAL A 107 -8.77 -2.37 5.32
C VAL A 107 -9.27 -2.17 3.89
N ALA A 108 -9.85 -1.00 3.60
CA ALA A 108 -10.28 -0.63 2.25
C ALA A 108 -9.10 -0.61 1.27
N ALA A 109 -7.95 -0.05 1.66
CA ALA A 109 -6.74 -0.01 0.83
C ALA A 109 -6.21 -1.42 0.51
N VAL A 110 -6.21 -2.33 1.50
CA VAL A 110 -5.80 -3.73 1.30
C VAL A 110 -6.78 -4.44 0.36
N LYS A 111 -8.09 -4.30 0.57
CA LYS A 111 -9.11 -4.93 -0.26
C LYS A 111 -9.01 -4.49 -1.72
N HIS A 112 -8.97 -3.19 -1.98
CA HIS A 112 -8.86 -2.66 -3.34
C HIS A 112 -7.50 -2.99 -3.99
N GLY A 113 -6.42 -3.05 -3.20
CA GLY A 113 -5.13 -3.52 -3.69
C GLY A 113 -5.18 -4.98 -4.16
N LEU A 114 -5.85 -5.85 -3.40
CA LEU A 114 -6.05 -7.25 -3.77
C LEU A 114 -6.92 -7.40 -5.02
N GLU A 115 -8.03 -6.66 -5.11
CA GLU A 115 -8.90 -6.64 -6.31
C GLU A 115 -8.11 -6.23 -7.57
N LYS A 116 -7.25 -5.23 -7.44
CA LYS A 116 -6.38 -4.76 -8.52
C LYS A 116 -5.36 -5.82 -8.93
N LEU A 117 -4.75 -6.52 -7.97
CA LEU A 117 -3.83 -7.63 -8.25
C LEU A 117 -4.54 -8.77 -8.98
N THR A 118 -5.74 -9.14 -8.55
CA THR A 118 -6.57 -10.16 -9.23
C THR A 118 -6.85 -9.74 -10.68
N SER A 119 -7.25 -8.49 -10.92
CA SER A 119 -7.46 -7.98 -12.29
C SER A 119 -6.19 -8.06 -13.16
N TYR A 120 -5.01 -7.86 -12.57
CA TYR A 120 -3.75 -8.06 -13.30
C TYR A 120 -3.49 -9.53 -13.65
N PHE A 121 -3.76 -10.46 -12.74
CA PHE A 121 -3.67 -11.89 -13.05
C PHE A 121 -4.64 -12.31 -14.15
N GLU A 122 -5.89 -11.84 -14.10
CA GLU A 122 -6.88 -12.10 -15.15
C GLU A 122 -6.38 -11.62 -16.52
N LYS A 123 -5.83 -10.41 -16.58
CA LYS A 123 -5.26 -9.87 -17.83
C LYS A 123 -4.05 -10.65 -18.33
N LEU A 124 -3.21 -11.15 -17.44
CA LEU A 124 -1.98 -11.86 -17.80
C LEU A 124 -2.22 -13.31 -18.20
N ILE A 125 -3.22 -13.98 -17.60
CA ILE A 125 -3.43 -15.43 -17.71
C ILE A 125 -4.66 -15.77 -18.56
N ILE A 126 -5.76 -15.03 -18.43
CA ILE A 126 -7.06 -15.39 -19.02
C ILE A 126 -7.23 -14.83 -20.44
N GLN A 127 -6.58 -13.70 -20.75
CA GLN A 127 -6.71 -13.11 -22.08
C GLN A 127 -6.10 -14.01 -23.17
N PRO A 128 -6.71 -14.05 -24.37
CA PRO A 128 -6.30 -14.95 -25.44
C PRO A 128 -4.91 -14.63 -26.03
N GLN A 129 -4.38 -13.43 -25.76
CA GLN A 129 -3.03 -13.07 -26.16
C GLN A 129 -2.02 -13.60 -25.13
N ILE A 130 -1.09 -14.42 -25.60
CA ILE A 130 -0.03 -14.98 -24.76
C ILE A 130 0.81 -13.85 -24.17
N SER A 131 0.80 -13.75 -22.84
CA SER A 131 1.60 -12.77 -22.12
C SER A 131 3.08 -13.17 -22.10
N TYR A 132 3.96 -12.26 -22.51
CA TYR A 132 5.42 -12.47 -22.46
C TYR A 132 5.93 -12.73 -21.03
N TYR A 133 5.27 -12.18 -20.02
CA TYR A 133 5.61 -12.42 -18.61
C TYR A 133 5.37 -13.89 -18.22
N VAL A 134 4.28 -14.48 -18.72
CA VAL A 134 3.90 -15.87 -18.47
C VAL A 134 4.88 -16.82 -19.15
N VAL A 135 5.20 -16.55 -20.42
CA VAL A 135 6.19 -17.35 -21.19
C VAL A 135 7.57 -17.27 -20.57
N ALA A 136 8.03 -16.07 -20.19
CA ALA A 136 9.34 -15.89 -19.54
C ALA A 136 9.43 -16.67 -18.22
N THR A 137 8.33 -16.71 -17.45
CA THR A 137 8.25 -17.47 -16.19
C THR A 137 8.24 -18.98 -16.46
N ALA A 138 7.50 -19.45 -17.47
CA ALA A 138 7.43 -20.85 -17.87
C ALA A 138 8.79 -21.42 -18.32
N LEU A 139 9.56 -20.60 -19.03
CA LEU A 139 10.86 -20.98 -19.56
C LEU A 139 11.98 -20.89 -18.52
N TYR A 140 11.73 -20.29 -17.34
CA TYR A 140 12.71 -20.25 -16.26
C TYR A 140 12.81 -21.62 -15.58
N PRO A 141 13.99 -22.29 -15.61
CA PRO A 141 14.11 -23.71 -15.24
C PRO A 141 13.58 -24.07 -13.86
N ALA A 142 13.76 -23.19 -12.86
CA ALA A 142 13.32 -23.46 -11.49
C ALA A 142 11.84 -23.15 -11.23
N LEU A 143 11.18 -22.38 -12.11
CA LEU A 143 9.78 -21.96 -11.95
C LEU A 143 8.83 -22.73 -12.86
N ARG A 144 9.34 -23.40 -13.89
CA ARG A 144 8.54 -24.18 -14.84
C ARG A 144 7.54 -25.11 -14.15
N LEU A 145 8.00 -25.92 -13.18
CA LEU A 145 7.16 -26.91 -12.48
C LEU A 145 6.23 -26.32 -11.41
N ALA A 146 6.50 -25.10 -10.95
CA ALA A 146 5.68 -24.44 -9.93
C ALA A 146 4.48 -23.70 -10.54
N TRP A 147 4.55 -23.41 -11.85
CA TRP A 147 3.58 -22.59 -12.57
C TRP A 147 2.87 -23.34 -13.70
N PHE A 148 3.42 -24.47 -14.17
CA PHE A 148 2.92 -25.28 -15.30
C PHE A 148 3.19 -26.77 -15.07
#